data_AF-A0A265DZW3-F1
#
_entry.id   AF-A0A265DZW3-F1
#
_cell.length_a   1.000
_cell.length_b   1.000
_cell.length_c   1.000
_cell.angle_alpha   90.00
_cell.angle_beta   90.00
_cell.angle_gamma   90.00
#
_symmetry.space_group_name_H-M   'P 1'
#
loop_
_entity.id
_entity.type
_entity.pdbx_description
1 polymer ?
#
loop_
_entity_poly.entity_id
_entity_poly.type
_entity_poly.pdbx_seq_one_letter_code
_entity_poly.pdbx_strand_id
1 'polypeptide(L)'
;MGWHEFPLVVFTVLAQCAVGAFILLGALILTGRLEEASLRRLNRPMLIIWVLMGVAFAASTLHLGSPLRAPNALLRLGGSWLSNEIFLGSLFFALGGLFWLLTLLDKVSPLLRKVLLGIAMLLGVAFMYATIHVYMIPTVPTWNTPFTPLGFFLTSVMGGALLAQLLLNLSGQGYRLMARLLPWLGALAIVVALGSSVAHAMSLAGIQSAIQSAIDLVPHYQSLLIIRLALLAAVLALWLFALRSMRHQPLVLCASFVLLLAAEMLGRNLFYNLHMTAGL
;
A
#
# COMPACT_ATOMS: atom_id res chain seq x y z
N MET A 1 23.33 6.92 4.74
CA MET A 1 21.92 6.46 4.76
C MET A 1 21.05 7.59 4.23
N GLY A 2 20.27 7.33 3.17
CA GLY A 2 19.39 8.28 2.50
C GLY A 2 18.14 8.65 3.29
N TRP A 3 18.31 9.40 4.38
CA TRP A 3 17.20 9.96 5.17
C TRP A 3 16.27 10.86 4.35
N HIS A 4 16.78 11.42 3.25
CA HIS A 4 16.03 12.25 2.33
C HIS A 4 14.81 11.51 1.75
N GLU A 5 14.95 10.23 1.40
CA GLU A 5 13.90 9.42 0.75
C GLU A 5 12.91 8.79 1.74
N PHE A 6 13.18 8.87 3.05
CA PHE A 6 12.34 8.25 4.07
C PHE A 6 10.87 8.71 4.06
N PRO A 7 10.55 10.00 3.83
CA PRO A 7 9.15 10.41 3.71
C PRO A 7 8.42 9.76 2.52
N LEU A 8 9.09 9.52 1.39
CA LEU A 8 8.51 8.79 0.25
C LEU A 8 8.31 7.30 0.56
N VAL A 9 9.18 6.72 1.39
CA VAL A 9 9.01 5.34 1.91
C VAL A 9 7.71 5.25 2.70
N VAL A 10 7.53 6.16 3.65
CA VAL A 10 6.33 6.23 4.47
C VAL A 10 5.08 6.47 3.63
N PHE A 11 5.13 7.45 2.73
CA PHE A 11 4.01 7.78 1.84
C PHE A 11 3.54 6.57 1.04
N THR A 12 4.44 5.95 0.26
CA THR A 12 4.05 4.88 -0.66
C THR A 12 3.51 3.65 0.07
N VAL A 13 4.19 3.19 1.14
CA VAL A 13 3.79 1.98 1.87
C VAL A 13 2.45 2.17 2.58
N LEU A 14 2.25 3.30 3.26
CA LEU A 14 1.00 3.59 3.97
C LEU A 14 -0.16 3.80 2.99
N ALA A 15 0.07 4.53 1.89
CA ALA A 15 -0.94 4.74 0.85
C ALA A 15 -1.39 3.41 0.22
N GLN A 16 -0.43 2.53 -0.12
CA GLN A 16 -0.72 1.20 -0.68
C GLN A 16 -1.55 0.33 0.27
N CYS A 17 -1.18 0.30 1.55
CA CYS A 17 -1.93 -0.45 2.56
C CYS A 17 -3.37 0.08 2.73
N ALA A 18 -3.53 1.41 2.80
CA ALA A 18 -4.82 2.05 2.97
C ALA A 18 -5.73 1.87 1.74
N VAL A 19 -5.21 2.10 0.53
CA VAL A 19 -5.95 1.90 -0.73
C VAL A 19 -6.33 0.44 -0.90
N GLY A 20 -5.40 -0.49 -0.68
CA GLY A 20 -5.66 -1.92 -0.75
C GLY A 20 -6.76 -2.36 0.22
N ALA A 21 -6.71 -1.88 1.46
CA ALA A 21 -7.73 -2.19 2.46
C ALA A 21 -9.10 -1.62 2.08
N PHE A 22 -9.13 -0.38 1.59
CA PHE A 22 -10.36 0.27 1.13
C PHE A 22 -11.00 -0.49 -0.03
N ILE A 23 -10.22 -0.92 -1.03
CA ILE A 23 -10.70 -1.69 -2.18
C ILE A 23 -11.27 -3.04 -1.73
N LEU A 24 -10.56 -3.76 -0.86
CA LEU A 24 -10.98 -5.09 -0.39
C LEU A 24 -12.25 -5.01 0.48
N LEU A 25 -12.32 -4.05 1.40
CA LEU A 25 -13.53 -3.80 2.20
C LEU A 25 -14.67 -3.25 1.34
N GLY A 26 -14.37 -2.42 0.34
CA GLY A 26 -15.34 -1.92 -0.61
C GLY A 26 -15.97 -3.03 -1.43
N ALA A 27 -15.16 -3.96 -1.93
CA ALA A 27 -15.63 -5.16 -2.61
C ALA A 27 -16.57 -5.99 -1.71
N LEU A 28 -16.23 -6.15 -0.42
CA LEU A 28 -17.11 -6.80 0.56
C LEU A 28 -18.47 -6.10 0.67
N ILE A 29 -18.46 -4.78 0.84
CA ILE A 29 -19.67 -3.96 0.99
C ILE A 29 -20.54 -4.08 -0.28
N LEU A 30 -19.93 -4.07 -1.47
CA LEU A 30 -20.64 -4.20 -2.74
C LEU A 30 -21.27 -5.58 -2.96
N THR A 31 -20.79 -6.64 -2.29
CA THR A 31 -21.47 -7.96 -2.33
C THR A 31 -22.89 -7.92 -1.75
N GLY A 32 -23.24 -6.87 -0.99
CA GLY A 32 -24.54 -6.74 -0.32
C GLY A 32 -24.78 -7.75 0.80
N ARG A 33 -23.77 -8.54 1.16
CA ARG A 33 -23.88 -9.57 2.20
C ARG A 33 -23.83 -9.02 3.61
N LEU A 34 -23.36 -7.77 3.80
CA LEU A 34 -23.30 -7.10 5.09
C LEU A 34 -24.66 -6.51 5.46
N GLU A 35 -25.20 -6.91 6.61
CA GLU A 35 -26.33 -6.21 7.22
C GLU A 35 -25.96 -4.76 7.57
N GLU A 36 -26.95 -3.88 7.67
CA GLU A 36 -26.72 -2.45 7.94
C GLU A 36 -26.06 -2.22 9.31
N ALA A 37 -26.44 -3.01 10.33
CA ALA A 37 -25.80 -2.97 11.65
C ALA A 37 -24.32 -3.36 11.57
N SER A 38 -24.00 -4.38 10.78
CA SER A 38 -22.66 -4.83 10.48
C SER A 38 -21.84 -3.77 9.73
N LEU A 39 -22.41 -3.17 8.68
CA LEU A 39 -21.75 -2.10 7.93
C LEU A 39 -21.40 -0.92 8.84
N ARG A 40 -22.30 -0.50 9.74
CA ARG A 40 -22.03 0.56 10.73
C ARG A 40 -20.90 0.22 11.69
N ARG A 41 -20.83 -1.04 12.16
CA ARG A 41 -19.73 -1.50 13.04
C ARG A 41 -18.39 -1.52 12.31
N LEU A 42 -18.37 -1.86 11.02
CA LEU A 42 -17.16 -1.83 10.19
C LEU A 42 -16.73 -0.41 9.83
N ASN A 43 -17.68 0.50 9.61
CA ASN A 43 -17.36 1.86 9.19
C ASN A 43 -16.58 2.66 10.26
N ARG A 44 -16.78 2.36 11.55
CA ARG A 44 -16.03 3.01 12.64
C ARG A 44 -14.51 2.77 12.55
N PRO A 45 -14.00 1.52 12.56
CA PRO A 45 -12.57 1.26 12.44
C PRO A 45 -11.99 1.67 11.08
N MET A 46 -12.79 1.83 10.01
CA MET A 46 -12.30 2.38 8.73
C MET A 46 -11.70 3.79 8.85
N LEU A 47 -11.92 4.53 9.95
CA LEU A 47 -11.16 5.74 10.26
C LEU A 47 -9.64 5.53 10.16
N ILE A 48 -9.15 4.34 10.54
CA ILE A 48 -7.72 3.99 10.47
C ILE A 48 -7.19 4.12 9.04
N ILE A 49 -7.97 3.77 8.01
CA ILE A 49 -7.57 3.92 6.60
C ILE A 49 -7.26 5.40 6.30
N TRP A 50 -8.15 6.30 6.72
CA TRP A 50 -8.01 7.73 6.45
C TRP A 50 -6.92 8.39 7.29
N VAL A 51 -6.70 7.91 8.51
CA VAL A 51 -5.54 8.32 9.31
C VAL A 51 -4.24 7.92 8.62
N LEU A 52 -4.13 6.67 8.14
CA LEU A 52 -2.95 6.22 7.41
C LEU A 52 -2.74 7.01 6.11
N MET A 53 -3.81 7.29 5.35
CA MET A 53 -3.73 8.16 4.17
C MET A 53 -3.29 9.59 4.52
N GLY A 54 -3.81 10.16 5.61
CA GLY A 54 -3.44 11.50 6.08
C GLY A 54 -1.96 11.57 6.46
N VAL A 55 -1.45 10.57 7.19
CA VAL A 55 -0.02 10.44 7.52
C VAL A 55 0.82 10.26 6.25
N ALA A 56 0.36 9.46 5.29
CA ALA A 56 1.02 9.28 4.01
C ALA A 56 1.18 10.61 3.25
N PHE A 57 0.10 11.39 3.11
CA PHE A 57 0.16 12.68 2.44
C PHE A 57 0.97 13.73 3.21
N ALA A 58 0.93 13.71 4.54
CA ALA A 58 1.80 14.56 5.34
C ALA A 58 3.28 14.25 5.06
N ALA A 59 3.66 12.96 5.03
CA ALA A 59 5.01 12.55 4.68
C ALA A 59 5.40 12.97 3.25
N SER A 60 4.52 12.78 2.27
CA SER A 60 4.73 13.22 0.88
C SER A 60 4.95 14.75 0.79
N THR A 61 4.13 15.53 1.49
CA THR A 61 4.20 17.00 1.46
C THR A 61 5.49 17.52 2.13
N LEU A 62 5.93 16.87 3.20
CA LEU A 62 7.19 17.20 3.89
C LEU A 62 8.44 16.88 3.07
N HIS A 63 8.34 16.01 2.06
CA HIS A 63 9.42 15.71 1.12
C HIS A 63 9.56 16.76 0.01
N LEU A 64 8.52 17.56 -0.24
CA LEU A 64 8.56 18.58 -1.29
C LEU A 64 9.56 19.67 -0.91
N GLY A 65 10.45 20.03 -1.83
CA GLY A 65 11.35 21.20 -1.65
C GLY A 65 10.61 22.53 -1.47
N SER A 66 9.32 22.61 -1.83
CA SER A 66 8.46 23.76 -1.56
C SER A 66 7.01 23.34 -1.26
N PRO A 67 6.69 22.94 -0.02
CA PRO A 67 5.36 22.41 0.35
C PRO A 67 4.20 23.36 0.02
N LEU A 68 4.42 24.67 0.15
CA LEU A 68 3.44 25.71 -0.18
C LEU A 68 3.06 25.76 -1.67
N ARG A 69 3.87 25.18 -2.55
CA ARG A 69 3.63 25.10 -4.00
C ARG A 69 2.99 23.77 -4.41
N ALA A 70 2.73 22.84 -3.49
CA ALA A 70 2.07 21.57 -3.78
C ALA A 70 0.77 21.71 -4.60
N PRO A 71 -0.10 22.73 -4.36
CA PRO A 71 -1.32 22.91 -5.16
C PRO A 71 -1.04 23.16 -6.65
N ASN A 72 0.13 23.69 -7.02
CA ASN A 72 0.48 23.92 -8.42
C ASN A 72 0.61 22.60 -9.20
N ALA A 73 0.91 21.49 -8.51
CA ALA A 73 0.93 20.17 -9.14
C ALA A 73 -0.47 19.76 -9.64
N LEU A 74 -1.55 20.27 -9.03
CA LEU A 74 -2.93 20.03 -9.47
C LEU A 74 -3.28 20.81 -10.74
N LEU A 75 -2.52 21.85 -11.10
CA LEU A 75 -2.75 22.64 -12.32
C LEU A 75 -2.13 21.97 -13.57
N ARG A 76 -1.39 20.87 -13.41
CA ARG A 76 -0.67 20.19 -14.49
C ARG A 76 -1.20 18.78 -14.78
N LEU A 77 -2.50 18.55 -14.56
CA LEU A 77 -3.14 17.25 -14.81
C LEU A 77 -2.84 16.76 -16.22
N GLY A 78 -2.40 15.50 -16.33
CA GLY A 78 -1.98 14.90 -17.59
C GLY A 78 -0.58 15.29 -18.07
N GLY A 79 0.08 16.27 -17.46
CA GLY A 79 1.41 16.74 -17.86
C GLY A 79 2.57 15.88 -17.34
N SER A 80 2.40 15.19 -16.22
CA SER A 80 3.37 14.23 -15.70
C SER A 80 2.71 13.19 -14.79
N TRP A 81 3.34 12.02 -14.65
CA TRP A 81 2.85 10.98 -13.73
C TRP A 81 2.82 11.46 -12.28
N LEU A 82 3.77 12.31 -11.87
CA LEU A 82 3.79 12.92 -10.53
C LEU A 82 2.56 13.81 -10.28
N SER A 83 2.18 14.63 -11.27
CA SER A 83 0.95 15.45 -11.17
C SER A 83 -0.30 14.57 -11.11
N ASN A 84 -0.36 13.53 -11.94
CA ASN A 84 -1.46 12.57 -11.93
C ASN A 84 -1.59 11.85 -10.58
N GLU A 85 -0.46 11.45 -9.99
CA GLU A 85 -0.42 10.82 -8.67
C GLU A 85 -0.99 11.75 -7.59
N ILE A 86 -0.52 13.00 -7.52
CA ILE A 86 -0.96 13.98 -6.52
C ILE A 86 -2.47 14.25 -6.65
N PHE A 87 -2.96 14.42 -7.88
CA PHE A 87 -4.37 14.67 -8.14
C PHE A 87 -5.25 13.47 -7.80
N LEU A 88 -4.93 12.28 -8.33
CA LEU A 88 -5.71 11.07 -8.12
C LEU A 88 -5.69 10.65 -6.65
N GLY A 89 -4.54 10.78 -5.98
CA GLY A 89 -4.42 10.55 -4.55
C GLY A 89 -5.27 11.51 -3.72
N SER A 90 -5.24 12.80 -4.04
CA SER A 90 -6.07 13.81 -3.36
C SER A 90 -7.55 13.58 -3.57
N LEU A 91 -7.96 13.22 -4.80
CA LEU A 91 -9.35 12.94 -5.14
C LEU A 91 -9.85 11.64 -4.49
N PHE A 92 -9.01 10.60 -4.44
CA PHE A 92 -9.29 9.38 -3.68
C PHE A 92 -9.49 9.69 -2.19
N PHE A 93 -8.59 10.47 -1.58
CA PHE A 93 -8.68 10.84 -0.17
C PHE A 93 -9.94 11.64 0.15
N ALA A 94 -10.25 12.64 -0.69
CA ALA A 94 -11.43 13.48 -0.51
C ALA A 94 -12.73 12.69 -0.69
N LEU A 95 -12.91 11.97 -1.82
CA LEU A 95 -14.16 11.28 -2.12
C LEU A 95 -14.34 10.00 -1.30
N GLY A 96 -13.25 9.26 -1.06
CA GLY A 96 -13.28 8.10 -0.17
C GLY A 96 -13.53 8.48 1.29
N GLY A 97 -12.87 9.53 1.78
CA GLY A 97 -13.11 10.09 3.11
C GLY A 97 -14.53 10.63 3.27
N LEU A 98 -15.06 11.30 2.24
CA LEU A 98 -16.45 11.76 2.20
C LEU A 98 -17.43 10.59 2.23
N PHE A 99 -17.21 9.54 1.43
CA PHE A 99 -17.99 8.31 1.48
C PHE A 99 -18.04 7.74 2.91
N TRP A 100 -16.88 7.62 3.56
CA TRP A 100 -16.76 7.09 4.91
C TRP A 100 -17.51 7.95 5.92
N LEU A 101 -17.34 9.28 5.85
CA LEU A 101 -17.97 10.23 6.76
C LEU A 101 -19.49 10.25 6.59
N LEU A 102 -19.99 10.31 5.36
CA LEU A 102 -21.43 10.28 5.09
C LEU A 102 -22.07 8.96 5.55
N THR A 103 -21.35 7.84 5.38
CA THR A 103 -21.78 6.53 5.88
C THR A 103 -21.76 6.48 7.42
N LEU A 104 -20.81 7.16 8.07
CA LEU A 104 -20.72 7.23 9.53
C LEU A 104 -21.88 8.04 10.13
N LEU A 105 -22.25 9.13 9.46
CA LEU A 105 -23.31 10.04 9.88
C LEU A 105 -24.72 9.57 9.47
N ASP A 106 -24.83 8.43 8.77
CA ASP A 106 -26.09 7.91 8.20
C ASP A 106 -26.80 8.93 7.29
N LYS A 107 -26.02 9.74 6.56
CA LYS A 107 -26.51 10.85 5.71
C LYS A 107 -26.52 10.53 4.21
N VAL A 108 -26.45 9.27 3.82
CA VAL A 108 -26.34 8.84 2.42
C VAL A 108 -27.32 7.72 2.12
N SER A 109 -28.04 7.82 1.00
CA SER A 109 -28.93 6.75 0.57
C SER A 109 -28.15 5.49 0.19
N PRO A 110 -28.73 4.28 0.30
CA PRO A 110 -28.03 3.04 -0.02
C PRO A 110 -27.46 2.98 -1.45
N LEU A 111 -28.18 3.56 -2.42
CA LEU A 111 -27.73 3.63 -3.82
C LEU A 111 -26.53 4.57 -3.96
N LEU A 112 -26.65 5.80 -3.46
CA LEU A 112 -25.57 6.79 -3.54
C LEU A 112 -24.32 6.31 -2.81
N ARG A 113 -24.48 5.60 -1.68
CA ARG A 113 -23.38 4.98 -0.94
C ARG A 113 -22.59 4.00 -1.80
N LYS A 114 -23.27 3.12 -2.54
CA LYS A 114 -22.61 2.15 -3.45
C LYS A 114 -21.92 2.85 -4.62
N VAL A 115 -22.54 3.89 -5.18
CA VAL A 115 -21.95 4.68 -6.27
C VAL A 115 -20.68 5.40 -5.82
N LEU A 116 -20.74 6.13 -4.69
CA LEU A 116 -19.58 6.81 -4.12
C LEU A 116 -18.45 5.84 -3.77
N LEU A 117 -18.79 4.67 -3.20
CA LEU A 117 -17.83 3.61 -2.94
C LEU A 117 -17.15 3.13 -4.23
N GLY A 118 -17.93 2.84 -5.28
CA GLY A 118 -17.40 2.39 -6.58
C GLY A 118 -16.47 3.43 -7.21
N ILE A 119 -16.87 4.71 -7.20
CA ILE A 119 -16.04 5.81 -7.69
C ILE A 119 -14.73 5.90 -6.89
N ALA A 120 -14.80 5.88 -5.55
CA ALA A 120 -13.62 5.93 -4.70
C ALA A 120 -12.69 4.72 -4.91
N MET A 121 -13.24 3.52 -5.14
CA MET A 121 -12.43 2.33 -5.46
C MET A 121 -11.68 2.49 -6.79
N LEU A 122 -12.36 3.00 -7.83
CA LEU A 122 -11.74 3.27 -9.13
C LEU A 122 -10.63 4.32 -9.01
N LEU A 123 -10.85 5.37 -8.23
CA LEU A 123 -9.84 6.39 -7.95
C LEU A 123 -8.64 5.83 -7.19
N GLY A 124 -8.85 4.92 -6.24
CA GLY A 124 -7.78 4.22 -5.55
C GLY A 124 -6.91 3.40 -6.52
N VAL A 125 -7.54 2.67 -7.45
CA VAL A 125 -6.83 1.93 -8.51
C VAL A 125 -6.05 2.88 -9.42
N ALA A 126 -6.68 3.97 -9.88
CA ALA A 126 -6.03 4.96 -10.74
C ALA A 126 -4.86 5.65 -10.02
N PHE A 127 -4.98 5.93 -8.73
CA PHE A 127 -3.92 6.48 -7.90
C PHE A 127 -2.73 5.51 -7.81
N MET A 128 -2.94 4.22 -7.50
CA MET A 128 -1.86 3.22 -7.48
C MET A 128 -1.19 3.05 -8.85
N TYR A 129 -1.99 3.10 -9.92
CA TYR A 129 -1.47 3.09 -11.28
C TYR A 129 -0.55 4.28 -11.55
N ALA A 130 -0.98 5.50 -11.20
CA ALA A 130 -0.15 6.69 -11.34
C ALA A 130 1.14 6.60 -10.50
N THR A 131 1.05 6.13 -9.24
CA THR A 131 2.21 5.94 -8.37
C THR A 131 3.24 4.98 -8.98
N ILE A 132 2.81 3.86 -9.57
CA ILE A 132 3.72 2.94 -10.27
C ILE A 132 4.44 3.67 -11.42
N HIS A 133 3.71 4.46 -12.21
CA HIS A 133 4.25 5.14 -13.38
C HIS A 133 5.17 6.32 -13.05
N VAL A 134 5.11 6.86 -11.83
CA VAL A 134 6.12 7.80 -11.34
C VAL A 134 7.52 7.17 -11.34
N TYR A 135 7.62 5.85 -11.14
CA TYR A 135 8.91 5.16 -11.03
C TYR A 135 9.31 4.33 -12.27
N MET A 136 8.40 4.13 -13.22
CA MET A 136 8.70 3.50 -14.51
C MET A 136 9.39 4.50 -15.45
N ILE A 137 10.63 4.87 -15.12
CA ILE A 137 11.41 5.89 -15.82
C ILE A 137 12.50 5.20 -16.66
N PRO A 138 12.46 5.28 -18.01
CA PRO A 138 13.43 4.59 -18.87
C PRO A 138 14.90 4.89 -18.59
N THR A 139 15.20 6.09 -18.10
CA THR A 139 16.56 6.53 -17.77
C THR A 139 17.03 6.04 -16.40
N VAL A 140 16.19 5.37 -15.60
CA VAL A 140 16.53 4.78 -14.30
C VAL A 140 16.35 3.26 -14.38
N PRO A 141 17.32 2.50 -14.94
CA PRO A 141 17.15 1.08 -15.27
C PRO A 141 16.87 0.18 -14.05
N THR A 142 17.34 0.57 -12.87
CA THR A 142 17.09 -0.15 -11.61
C THR A 142 15.64 -0.05 -11.14
N TRP A 143 14.91 0.98 -11.56
CA TRP A 143 13.48 1.16 -11.27
C TRP A 143 12.60 0.72 -12.44
N ASN A 144 13.06 0.87 -13.68
CA ASN A 144 12.29 0.52 -14.87
C ASN A 144 12.35 -0.98 -15.19
N THR A 145 11.86 -1.80 -14.27
CA THR A 145 11.79 -3.26 -14.41
C THR A 145 10.36 -3.74 -14.11
N PRO A 146 9.97 -4.95 -14.55
CA PRO A 146 8.69 -5.55 -14.18
C PRO A 146 8.50 -5.75 -12.66
N PHE A 147 9.58 -5.71 -11.87
CA PHE A 147 9.52 -5.86 -10.42
C PHE A 147 8.96 -4.63 -9.71
N THR A 148 9.01 -3.45 -10.33
CA THR A 148 8.39 -2.22 -9.80
C THR A 148 6.86 -2.32 -9.74
N PRO A 149 6.13 -2.48 -10.85
CA PRO A 149 4.68 -2.63 -10.79
C PRO A 149 4.27 -3.83 -9.92
N LEU A 150 4.98 -4.96 -10.03
CA LEU A 150 4.71 -6.14 -9.21
C LEU A 150 4.87 -5.86 -7.71
N GLY A 151 5.97 -5.25 -7.30
CA GLY A 151 6.24 -4.93 -5.91
C GLY A 151 5.20 -3.96 -5.33
N PHE A 152 4.88 -2.88 -6.04
CA PHE A 152 3.87 -1.92 -5.61
C PHE A 152 2.47 -2.54 -5.49
N PHE A 153 2.11 -3.41 -6.44
CA PHE A 153 0.86 -4.16 -6.39
C PHE A 153 0.81 -5.12 -5.20
N LEU A 154 1.88 -5.90 -4.98
CA LEU A 154 1.96 -6.85 -3.87
C LEU A 154 1.86 -6.16 -2.52
N THR A 155 2.54 -5.01 -2.31
CA THR A 155 2.40 -4.19 -1.09
C THR A 155 0.94 -3.82 -0.85
N SER A 156 0.24 -3.40 -1.90
CA SER A 156 -1.19 -3.02 -1.82
C SER A 156 -2.07 -4.22 -1.45
N VAL A 157 -1.82 -5.39 -2.03
CA VAL A 157 -2.60 -6.60 -1.77
C VAL A 157 -2.37 -7.12 -0.36
N MET A 158 -1.11 -7.34 0.04
CA MET A 158 -0.81 -7.94 1.35
C MET A 158 -1.08 -6.97 2.51
N GLY A 159 -0.68 -5.71 2.35
CA GLY A 159 -0.97 -4.64 3.31
C GLY A 159 -2.46 -4.39 3.44
N GLY A 160 -3.14 -4.32 2.29
CA GLY A 160 -4.59 -4.15 2.24
C GLY A 160 -5.35 -5.31 2.85
N ALA A 161 -4.96 -6.55 2.55
CA ALA A 161 -5.65 -7.73 3.07
C ALA A 161 -5.47 -7.88 4.59
N LEU A 162 -4.26 -7.64 5.10
CA LEU A 162 -3.98 -7.71 6.54
C LEU A 162 -4.68 -6.58 7.31
N LEU A 163 -4.64 -5.36 6.78
CA LEU A 163 -5.37 -4.23 7.37
C LEU A 163 -6.88 -4.45 7.30
N ALA A 164 -7.43 -4.85 6.17
CA ALA A 164 -8.87 -5.16 6.04
C ALA A 164 -9.31 -6.22 7.06
N GLN A 165 -8.49 -7.26 7.27
CA GLN A 165 -8.76 -8.27 8.28
C GLN A 165 -8.70 -7.73 9.71
N LEU A 166 -7.71 -6.88 10.02
CA LEU A 166 -7.63 -6.20 11.31
C LEU A 166 -8.89 -5.36 11.58
N LEU A 167 -9.35 -4.58 10.59
CA LEU A 167 -10.54 -3.73 10.72
C LEU A 167 -11.83 -4.55 10.88
N LEU A 168 -11.97 -5.66 10.15
CA LEU A 168 -13.07 -6.60 10.34
C LEU A 168 -13.07 -7.19 11.75
N ASN A 169 -11.90 -7.58 12.25
CA ASN A 169 -11.75 -8.08 13.62
C ASN A 169 -12.14 -7.01 14.65
N LEU A 170 -11.63 -5.78 14.52
CA LEU A 170 -11.98 -4.66 15.40
C LEU A 170 -13.48 -4.32 15.39
N SER A 171 -14.17 -4.56 14.27
CA SER A 171 -15.62 -4.36 14.18
C SER A 171 -16.46 -5.43 14.89
N GLY A 172 -15.81 -6.44 15.48
CA GLY A 172 -16.48 -7.61 16.09
C GLY A 172 -17.10 -8.56 15.06
N GLN A 173 -16.79 -8.38 13.78
CA GLN A 173 -17.32 -9.19 12.69
C GLN A 173 -16.29 -10.20 12.20
N GLY A 174 -16.42 -11.42 12.71
CA GLY A 174 -15.77 -12.58 12.09
C GLY A 174 -16.56 -13.02 10.86
N TYR A 175 -16.54 -12.27 9.76
CA TYR A 175 -17.19 -12.74 8.53
C TYR A 175 -16.54 -14.03 8.05
N ARG A 176 -17.23 -15.16 8.19
CA ARG A 176 -16.66 -16.50 7.95
C ARG A 176 -16.10 -16.70 6.54
N LEU A 177 -16.58 -15.95 5.55
CA LEU A 177 -16.13 -16.08 4.16
C LEU A 177 -14.91 -15.21 3.84
N MET A 178 -14.93 -13.91 4.14
CA MET A 178 -13.75 -13.06 3.89
C MET A 178 -12.63 -13.24 4.90
N ALA A 179 -12.93 -13.69 6.12
CA ALA A 179 -11.93 -14.18 7.06
C ALA A 179 -11.22 -15.46 6.55
N ARG A 180 -11.79 -16.15 5.54
CA ARG A 180 -11.12 -17.26 4.86
C ARG A 180 -10.38 -16.82 3.59
N LEU A 181 -10.94 -15.89 2.81
CA LEU A 181 -10.34 -15.50 1.51
C LEU A 181 -9.19 -14.50 1.64
N LEU A 182 -9.34 -13.44 2.44
CA LEU A 182 -8.30 -12.41 2.63
C LEU A 182 -6.94 -12.98 3.06
N PRO A 183 -6.88 -13.92 3.99
CA PRO A 183 -5.60 -14.45 4.43
C PRO A 183 -4.94 -15.34 3.39
N TRP A 184 -5.69 -16.11 2.60
CA TRP A 184 -5.12 -16.87 1.49
C TRP A 184 -4.60 -15.94 0.39
N LEU A 185 -5.35 -14.88 0.07
CA LEU A 185 -4.91 -13.85 -0.88
C LEU A 185 -3.62 -13.17 -0.40
N GLY A 186 -3.57 -12.77 0.87
CA GLY A 186 -2.40 -12.13 1.46
C GLY A 186 -1.22 -13.09 1.62
N ALA A 187 -1.45 -14.35 2.01
CA ALA A 187 -0.40 -15.36 2.09
C ALA A 187 0.22 -15.66 0.73
N LEU A 188 -0.62 -15.80 -0.32
CA LEU A 188 -0.15 -15.94 -1.69
C LEU A 188 0.67 -14.71 -2.12
N ALA A 189 0.18 -13.50 -1.84
CA ALA A 189 0.90 -12.27 -2.14
C ALA A 189 2.26 -12.21 -1.42
N ILE A 190 2.35 -12.64 -0.16
CA ILE A 190 3.63 -12.72 0.58
C ILE A 190 4.56 -13.74 -0.07
N VAL A 191 4.09 -14.93 -0.43
CA VAL A 191 4.92 -15.97 -1.10
C VAL A 191 5.44 -15.44 -2.43
N VAL A 192 4.60 -14.79 -3.23
CA VAL A 192 5.01 -14.16 -4.49
C VAL A 192 6.01 -13.04 -4.22
N ALA A 193 5.81 -12.22 -3.18
CA ALA A 193 6.72 -11.14 -2.80
C ALA A 193 8.10 -11.65 -2.37
N LEU A 194 8.18 -12.77 -1.64
CA LEU A 194 9.44 -13.43 -1.29
C LEU A 194 10.20 -13.84 -2.56
N GLY A 195 9.52 -14.58 -3.46
CA GLY A 195 10.12 -15.03 -4.73
C GLY A 195 10.53 -13.88 -5.65
N SER A 196 9.67 -12.88 -5.80
CA SER A 196 9.94 -11.71 -6.65
C SER A 196 11.07 -10.85 -6.11
N SER A 197 11.26 -10.79 -4.78
CA SER A 197 12.36 -10.03 -4.17
C SER A 197 13.72 -10.68 -4.44
N VAL A 198 13.79 -12.02 -4.40
CA VAL A 198 15.00 -12.76 -4.78
C VAL A 198 15.25 -12.63 -6.28
N ALA A 199 14.23 -12.80 -7.12
CA ALA A 199 14.35 -12.64 -8.57
C ALA A 199 14.79 -11.22 -8.97
N HIS A 200 14.26 -10.19 -8.30
CA HIS A 200 14.69 -8.81 -8.51
C HIS A 200 16.16 -8.63 -8.14
N ALA A 201 16.59 -9.12 -6.98
CA ALA A 201 18.00 -9.06 -6.56
C ALA A 201 18.94 -9.74 -7.57
N MET A 202 18.55 -10.89 -8.13
CA MET A 202 19.31 -11.55 -9.19
C MET A 202 19.36 -10.73 -10.48
N SER A 203 18.25 -10.08 -10.86
CA SER A 203 18.22 -9.21 -12.05
C SER A 203 19.09 -7.96 -11.92
N LEU A 204 19.23 -7.42 -10.70
CA LEU A 204 20.07 -6.24 -10.43
C LEU A 204 21.55 -6.54 -10.68
N ALA A 205 22.00 -7.80 -10.53
CA ALA A 205 23.38 -8.19 -10.85
C ALA A 205 23.71 -8.01 -12.34
N GLY A 206 22.71 -7.95 -13.22
CA GLY A 206 22.89 -7.67 -14.65
C GLY A 206 22.91 -6.17 -15.00
N ILE A 207 22.62 -5.27 -14.05
CA ILE A 207 22.56 -3.83 -14.27
C ILE A 207 23.85 -3.19 -13.76
N GLN A 208 24.66 -2.66 -14.67
CA GLN A 208 25.95 -2.04 -14.38
C GLN A 208 26.23 -0.88 -15.33
N SER A 209 26.96 0.13 -14.86
CA SER A 209 27.57 1.18 -15.70
C SER A 209 29.07 0.97 -15.78
N ALA A 210 29.75 1.82 -16.56
CA ALA A 210 31.21 1.86 -16.58
C ALA A 210 31.85 2.20 -15.22
N ILE A 211 31.06 2.73 -14.28
CA ILE A 211 31.54 3.27 -12.99
C ILE A 211 31.17 2.37 -11.81
N GLN A 212 29.97 1.77 -11.81
CA GLN A 212 29.49 0.98 -10.67
C GLN A 212 28.39 -0.02 -11.05
N SER A 213 28.28 -1.10 -10.27
CA SER A 213 27.19 -2.08 -10.35
C SER A 213 25.99 -1.63 -9.51
N ALA A 214 24.77 -2.00 -9.93
CA ALA A 214 23.54 -1.65 -9.22
C ALA A 214 23.48 -2.24 -7.80
N ILE A 215 24.06 -3.42 -7.56
CA ILE A 215 24.02 -4.05 -6.24
C ILE A 215 24.94 -3.35 -5.22
N ASP A 216 25.95 -2.62 -5.70
CA ASP A 216 26.91 -1.90 -4.88
C ASP A 216 26.42 -0.50 -4.49
N LEU A 217 25.31 -0.03 -5.09
CA LEU A 217 24.67 1.26 -4.74
C LEU A 217 24.19 1.31 -3.29
N VAL A 218 23.81 0.15 -2.73
CA VAL A 218 23.25 0.05 -1.39
C VAL A 218 24.20 -0.73 -0.49
N PRO A 219 24.84 -0.06 0.49
CA PRO A 219 25.68 -0.74 1.47
C PRO A 219 24.89 -1.86 2.18
N HIS A 220 25.48 -3.03 2.24
CA HIS A 220 24.88 -4.21 2.87
C HIS A 220 23.51 -4.62 2.28
N TYR A 221 23.29 -4.40 0.97
CA TYR A 221 22.05 -4.76 0.27
C TYR A 221 21.55 -6.17 0.62
N GLN A 222 22.44 -7.17 0.59
CA GLN A 222 22.10 -8.57 0.85
C GLN A 222 21.58 -8.80 2.28
N SER A 223 22.20 -8.18 3.30
CA SER A 223 21.76 -8.38 4.68
C SER A 223 20.41 -7.70 4.93
N LEU A 224 20.20 -6.50 4.37
CA LEU A 224 18.92 -5.79 4.43
C LEU A 224 17.82 -6.57 3.71
N LEU A 225 18.12 -7.18 2.56
CA LEU A 225 17.19 -8.06 1.86
C LEU A 225 16.82 -9.28 2.70
N ILE A 226 17.81 -9.96 3.31
CA ILE A 226 17.56 -11.11 4.20
C ILE A 226 16.68 -10.72 5.38
N ILE A 227 16.94 -9.57 6.02
CA ILE A 227 16.10 -9.04 7.11
C ILE A 227 14.66 -8.84 6.62
N ARG A 228 14.47 -8.23 5.45
CA ARG A 228 13.13 -8.06 4.86
C ARG A 228 12.43 -9.40 4.64
N LEU A 229 13.11 -10.38 4.06
CA LEU A 229 12.54 -11.71 3.79
C LEU A 229 12.15 -12.42 5.10
N ALA A 230 12.99 -12.31 6.13
CA ALA A 230 12.71 -12.85 7.46
C ALA A 230 11.49 -12.18 8.10
N LEU A 231 11.36 -10.86 7.97
CA LEU A 231 10.18 -10.13 8.45
C LEU A 231 8.90 -10.58 7.72
N LEU A 232 8.92 -10.71 6.40
CA LEU A 232 7.78 -11.21 5.62
C LEU A 232 7.39 -12.64 6.00
N ALA A 233 8.37 -13.52 6.24
CA ALA A 233 8.13 -14.87 6.73
C ALA A 233 7.50 -14.87 8.15
N ALA A 234 7.96 -13.98 9.03
CA ALA A 234 7.38 -13.82 10.37
C ALA A 234 5.94 -13.30 10.32
N VAL A 235 5.65 -12.34 9.42
CA VAL A 235 4.27 -11.86 9.16
C VAL A 235 3.39 -13.02 8.72
N LEU A 236 3.84 -13.84 7.76
CA LEU A 236 3.08 -15.00 7.29
C LEU A 236 2.80 -15.99 8.44
N ALA A 237 3.81 -16.29 9.27
CA ALA A 237 3.65 -17.19 10.41
C ALA A 237 2.64 -16.68 11.44
N LEU A 238 2.76 -15.41 11.85
CA LEU A 238 1.84 -14.78 12.81
C LEU A 238 0.42 -14.68 12.24
N TRP A 239 0.31 -14.36 10.95
CA TRP A 239 -0.97 -14.27 10.29
C TRP A 239 -1.66 -15.64 10.23
N LEU A 240 -0.97 -16.70 9.80
CA LEU A 240 -1.51 -18.06 9.79
C LEU A 240 -1.86 -18.56 11.20
N PHE A 241 -1.09 -18.20 12.22
CA PHE A 241 -1.41 -18.49 13.61
C PHE A 241 -2.72 -17.84 14.05
N ALA A 242 -2.92 -16.55 13.75
CA ALA A 242 -4.15 -15.83 14.07
C ALA A 242 -5.39 -16.47 13.43
N LEU A 243 -5.26 -17.07 12.25
CA LEU A 243 -6.36 -17.74 11.55
C LEU A 243 -6.76 -19.07 12.17
N ARG A 244 -5.78 -19.86 12.64
CA ARG A 244 -6.04 -21.18 13.22
C ARG A 244 -6.83 -21.09 14.51
N SER A 245 -6.66 -20.01 15.27
CA SER A 245 -7.23 -19.91 16.61
C SER A 245 -8.76 -19.76 16.62
N MET A 246 -9.41 -19.38 15.50
CA MET A 246 -10.86 -19.05 15.41
C MET A 246 -11.35 -18.03 16.45
N ARG A 247 -10.44 -17.47 17.25
CA ARG A 247 -10.65 -16.52 18.34
C ARG A 247 -10.37 -15.10 17.84
N HIS A 248 -10.99 -14.14 18.50
CA HIS A 248 -10.72 -12.73 18.30
C HIS A 248 -9.30 -12.40 18.78
N GLN A 249 -8.38 -12.07 17.86
CA GLN A 249 -6.96 -11.80 18.16
C GLN A 249 -6.48 -10.49 17.50
N PRO A 250 -7.02 -9.33 17.89
CA PRO A 250 -6.68 -8.05 17.28
C PRO A 250 -5.22 -7.67 17.52
N LEU A 251 -4.64 -8.08 18.65
CA LEU A 251 -3.23 -7.81 18.97
C LEU A 251 -2.26 -8.54 18.04
N VAL A 252 -2.53 -9.81 17.70
CA VAL A 252 -1.67 -10.58 16.77
C VAL A 252 -1.77 -10.02 15.36
N LEU A 253 -2.97 -9.65 14.91
CA LEU A 253 -3.17 -9.00 13.61
C LEU A 253 -2.50 -7.61 13.55
N CYS A 254 -2.59 -6.84 14.63
CA CYS A 254 -1.91 -5.54 14.75
C CYS A 254 -0.38 -5.72 14.70
N ALA A 255 0.17 -6.65 15.48
CA ALA A 255 1.60 -6.96 15.47
C ALA A 255 2.06 -7.43 14.08
N SER A 256 1.27 -8.29 13.43
CA SER A 256 1.54 -8.73 12.04
C SER A 256 1.54 -7.55 11.08
N PHE A 257 0.60 -6.61 11.23
CA PHE A 257 0.52 -5.43 10.36
C PHE A 257 1.71 -4.48 10.57
N VAL A 258 2.12 -4.24 11.82
CA VAL A 258 3.31 -3.43 12.13
C VAL A 258 4.58 -4.07 11.56
N LEU A 259 4.74 -5.39 11.70
CA LEU A 259 5.87 -6.12 11.11
C LEU A 259 5.86 -6.07 9.58
N LEU A 260 4.67 -6.15 8.96
CA LEU A 260 4.53 -6.00 7.51
C LEU A 260 4.94 -4.60 7.05
N LEU A 261 4.51 -3.56 7.78
CA LEU A 261 4.94 -2.18 7.50
C LEU A 261 6.46 -2.05 7.60
N ALA A 262 7.10 -2.62 8.62
CA ALA A 262 8.55 -2.60 8.74
C ALA A 262 9.25 -3.31 7.56
N ALA A 263 8.75 -4.47 7.15
CA ALA A 263 9.30 -5.22 6.02
C ALA A 263 9.17 -4.44 4.69
N GLU A 264 8.02 -3.79 4.48
CA GLU A 264 7.74 -3.04 3.27
C GLU A 264 8.43 -1.68 3.24
N MET A 265 8.57 -1.01 4.39
CA MET A 265 9.39 0.18 4.51
C MET A 265 10.86 -0.13 4.21
N LEU A 266 11.38 -1.25 4.70
CA LEU A 266 12.74 -1.70 4.38
C LEU A 266 12.89 -2.00 2.88
N GLY A 267 11.93 -2.71 2.28
CA GLY A 267 11.94 -2.99 0.84
C GLY A 267 11.86 -1.75 -0.03
N ARG A 268 11.01 -0.79 0.34
CA ARG A 268 10.86 0.49 -0.35
C ARG A 268 12.08 1.38 -0.14
N ASN A 269 12.74 1.32 1.01
CA ASN A 269 14.01 1.99 1.24
C ASN A 269 15.11 1.44 0.34
N LEU A 270 15.24 0.11 0.22
CA LEU A 270 16.15 -0.52 -0.74
C LEU A 270 15.84 -0.04 -2.17
N PHE A 271 14.58 -0.03 -2.56
CA PHE A 271 14.14 0.44 -3.87
C PHE A 271 14.61 1.87 -4.17
N TYR A 272 14.39 2.85 -3.29
CA TYR A 272 14.82 4.22 -3.57
C TYR A 272 16.34 4.41 -3.60
N ASN A 273 17.07 3.68 -2.75
CA ASN A 273 18.53 3.78 -2.72
C ASN A 273 19.20 3.05 -3.91
N LEU A 274 18.44 2.29 -4.71
CA LEU A 274 18.91 1.72 -5.98
C LEU A 274 18.87 2.73 -7.14
N HIS A 275 18.53 4.01 -6.92
CA HIS A 275 18.47 5.00 -7.99
C HIS A 275 19.82 5.10 -8.74
N MET A 276 19.78 4.86 -10.04
CA MET A 276 20.92 4.91 -10.93
C MET A 276 20.48 5.47 -12.27
N THR A 277 21.16 6.50 -12.78
CA THR A 277 20.84 7.09 -14.08
C THR A 277 21.67 6.44 -15.18
N ALA A 278 21.03 5.97 -16.24
CA ALA A 278 21.72 5.52 -17.45
C ALA A 278 22.24 6.71 -18.27
N GLY A 279 23.43 6.58 -18.86
CA GLY A 279 24.03 7.61 -19.73
C GLY A 279 25.02 8.56 -19.04
N LEU A 280 25.39 8.28 -17.80
CA LEU A 280 26.57 8.84 -17.11
C LEU A 280 27.71 7.82 -17.16
#